data_AF-A0A0P9EGQ0-F1
#
_entry.id   AF-A0A0P9EGQ0-F1
#
_cell.length_a   1.000
_cell.length_b   1.000
_cell.length_c   1.000
_cell.angle_alpha   90.00
_cell.angle_beta   90.00
_cell.angle_gamma   90.00
#
_symmetry.space_group_name_H-M   'P 1'
#
loop_
_entity.id
_entity.type
_entity.pdbx_description
1 polymer ?
#
loop_
_entity_poly.entity_id
_entity_poly.type
_entity_poly.pdbx_seq_one_letter_code
_entity_poly.pdbx_strand_id
1 'polypeptide(L)'
;MQHTCSRFALLLVLAVTLPPAALAEGGNGLSGKTVYETRCLLCHPNSPDAEDAPRYKARNDAVPLWTLYRDSEGWQESQIGLGKWSDERIREFIRYPKGMKPDTSMVQIPLKEAELEGVVAYIKELGRRHNSE
;
A
#
# COMPACT_ATOMS: atom_id res chain seq x y z
N MET A 1 67.65 -18.18 -4.39
CA MET A 1 66.21 -18.51 -4.28
C MET A 1 65.71 -17.93 -2.95
N GLN A 2 65.05 -16.77 -2.99
CA GLN A 2 64.52 -16.08 -1.82
C GLN A 2 62.99 -16.10 -1.94
N HIS A 3 62.30 -16.78 -1.04
CA HIS A 3 60.85 -16.72 -0.92
C HIS A 3 60.49 -15.81 0.25
N THR A 4 59.94 -14.64 -0.06
CA THR A 4 59.39 -13.70 0.92
C THR A 4 58.02 -14.15 1.38
N CYS A 5 57.91 -14.37 2.69
CA CYS A 5 56.67 -14.57 3.44
C CYS A 5 56.08 -13.18 3.74
N SER A 6 54.91 -12.84 3.19
CA SER A 6 54.21 -11.59 3.53
C SER A 6 52.78 -11.88 3.94
N ARG A 7 52.52 -11.59 5.22
CA ARG A 7 51.26 -11.71 5.95
C ARG A 7 50.37 -10.54 5.54
N PHE A 8 49.26 -10.79 4.86
CA PHE A 8 48.22 -9.77 4.67
C PHE A 8 47.13 -9.97 5.72
N ALA A 9 47.15 -9.12 6.74
CA ALA A 9 46.04 -8.91 7.66
C ALA A 9 44.97 -8.07 6.95
N LEU A 10 43.78 -8.63 6.72
CA LEU A 10 42.65 -7.90 6.14
C LEU A 10 41.70 -7.47 7.26
N LEU A 11 41.50 -6.15 7.36
CA LEU A 11 40.61 -5.49 8.31
C LEU A 11 39.16 -5.98 8.17
N LEU A 12 38.58 -6.36 9.31
CA LEU A 12 37.14 -6.61 9.48
C LEU A 12 36.42 -5.25 9.58
N VAL A 13 35.68 -4.88 8.54
CA VAL A 13 34.82 -3.68 8.54
C VAL A 13 33.56 -3.98 9.36
N LEU A 14 33.37 -3.29 10.49
CA LEU A 14 32.12 -3.26 11.24
C LEU A 14 31.03 -2.60 10.37
N ALA A 15 30.06 -3.40 9.90
CA ALA A 15 28.85 -2.88 9.29
C ALA A 15 27.93 -2.33 10.40
N VAL A 16 27.68 -1.01 10.37
CA VAL A 16 26.71 -0.33 11.23
C VAL A 16 25.31 -0.78 10.81
N THR A 17 24.64 -1.56 11.66
CA THR A 17 23.24 -1.93 11.50
C THR A 17 22.37 -0.75 11.94
N LEU A 18 21.88 0.04 10.99
CA LEU A 18 20.81 1.00 11.26
C LEU A 18 19.51 0.23 11.58
N PRO A 19 18.84 0.50 12.72
CA PRO A 19 17.53 -0.10 12.99
C PRO A 19 16.49 0.39 11.96
N PRO A 20 15.52 -0.46 11.61
CA PRO A 20 14.48 -0.10 10.65
C PRO A 20 13.67 1.08 11.17
N ALA A 21 13.37 2.01 10.25
CA ALA A 21 12.49 3.14 10.48
C ALA A 21 11.19 2.65 11.12
N ALA A 22 10.92 3.17 12.33
CA ALA A 22 9.66 2.99 13.02
C ALA A 22 8.53 3.42 12.10
N LEU A 23 7.64 2.48 11.75
CA LEU A 23 6.32 2.81 11.25
C LEU A 23 5.66 3.72 12.28
N ALA A 24 5.06 4.81 11.82
CA ALA A 24 4.46 5.83 12.66
C ALA A 24 3.31 5.26 13.52
N GLU A 25 3.64 4.68 14.66
CA GLU A 25 2.72 4.41 15.76
C GLU A 25 2.74 5.62 16.70
N GLY A 26 2.04 6.70 16.34
CA GLY A 26 2.21 7.96 17.07
C GLY A 26 1.13 9.01 16.92
N GLY A 27 -0.12 8.62 16.62
CA GLY A 27 -1.24 9.56 16.63
C GLY A 27 -2.54 8.84 16.95
N ASN A 28 -3.46 9.53 17.62
CA ASN A 28 -4.82 9.06 17.97
C ASN A 28 -5.73 8.80 16.74
N GLY A 29 -5.17 8.33 15.62
CA GLY A 29 -5.89 7.92 14.42
C GLY A 29 -6.23 6.44 14.45
N LEU A 30 -7.23 6.04 13.66
CA LEU A 30 -7.53 4.63 13.44
C LEU A 30 -6.34 3.96 12.71
N SER A 31 -6.10 2.68 13.00
CA SER A 31 -5.11 1.90 12.25
C SER A 31 -5.48 1.81 10.77
N GLY A 32 -4.50 1.61 9.89
CA GLY A 32 -4.74 1.44 8.44
C GLY A 32 -5.75 0.33 8.12
N LYS A 33 -5.65 -0.81 8.83
CA LYS A 33 -6.60 -1.92 8.74
C LYS A 33 -8.01 -1.49 9.17
N THR A 34 -8.13 -0.78 10.29
CA THR A 34 -9.43 -0.29 10.77
C THR A 34 -10.05 0.71 9.80
N VAL A 35 -9.27 1.63 9.23
CA VAL A 35 -9.75 2.56 8.19
C VAL A 35 -10.25 1.78 6.99
N TYR A 36 -9.47 0.82 6.50
CA TYR A 36 -9.85 -0.04 5.38
C TYR A 36 -11.18 -0.75 5.62
N GLU A 37 -11.32 -1.44 6.75
CA GLU A 37 -12.52 -2.22 7.09
C GLU A 37 -13.77 -1.37 7.30
N THR A 38 -13.62 -0.16 7.86
CA THR A 38 -14.75 0.69 8.23
C THR A 38 -15.12 1.71 7.16
N ARG A 39 -14.20 2.06 6.26
CA ARG A 39 -14.40 3.13 5.26
C ARG A 39 -14.30 2.63 3.82
N CYS A 40 -13.36 1.73 3.52
CA CYS A 40 -13.10 1.27 2.14
C CYS A 40 -14.03 0.12 1.75
N LEU A 41 -14.19 -0.88 2.64
CA LEU A 41 -15.02 -2.07 2.37
C LEU A 41 -16.53 -1.78 2.25
N LEU A 42 -16.98 -0.56 2.56
CA LEU A 42 -18.37 -0.15 2.29
C LEU A 42 -18.69 -0.11 0.79
N CYS A 43 -17.69 0.11 -0.06
CA CYS A 43 -17.86 0.28 -1.50
C CYS A 43 -17.00 -0.68 -2.31
N HIS A 44 -15.87 -1.13 -1.76
CA HIS A 44 -14.93 -2.04 -2.41
C HIS A 44 -15.20 -3.49 -1.98
N PRO A 45 -14.93 -4.49 -2.84
CA PRO A 45 -15.02 -5.89 -2.45
C PRO A 45 -14.00 -6.19 -1.35
N ASN A 46 -14.22 -7.30 -0.63
CA ASN A 46 -13.29 -7.78 0.39
C ASN A 46 -12.11 -8.51 -0.25
N SER A 47 -10.94 -8.47 0.40
CA SER A 47 -9.79 -9.28 -0.01
C SER A 47 -10.09 -10.78 0.05
N PRO A 48 -9.34 -11.63 -0.69
CA PRO A 48 -9.61 -13.07 -0.77
C PRO A 48 -9.54 -13.81 0.58
N ASP A 49 -8.83 -13.25 1.56
CA ASP A 49 -8.66 -13.78 2.91
C ASP A 49 -9.76 -13.33 3.89
N ALA A 50 -10.69 -12.46 3.47
CA ALA A 50 -11.77 -12.03 4.34
C ALA A 50 -12.82 -13.14 4.50
N GLU A 51 -13.05 -13.56 5.73
CA GLU A 51 -14.07 -14.57 6.08
C GLU A 51 -15.50 -14.02 5.96
N ASP A 52 -15.66 -12.71 6.10
CA ASP A 52 -16.95 -12.03 5.94
C ASP A 52 -17.28 -11.85 4.45
N ALA A 53 -18.55 -12.02 4.08
CA ALA A 53 -19.06 -11.61 2.77
C ALA A 53 -18.79 -10.10 2.52
N PRO A 54 -18.72 -9.63 1.26
CA PRO A 54 -18.55 -8.22 0.94
C PRO A 54 -19.50 -7.38 1.79
N ARG A 55 -18.97 -6.39 2.51
CA ARG A 55 -19.82 -5.57 3.40
C ARG A 55 -20.92 -4.91 2.56
N TYR A 56 -22.08 -4.74 3.20
CA TYR A 56 -23.28 -4.18 2.57
C TYR A 56 -22.93 -2.94 1.72
N LYS A 57 -23.16 -3.04 0.39
CA LYS A 57 -22.89 -2.04 -0.67
C LYS A 57 -21.54 -2.09 -1.40
N ALA A 58 -20.71 -3.11 -1.20
CA ALA A 58 -19.61 -3.36 -2.15
C ALA A 58 -20.17 -3.38 -3.58
N ARG A 59 -19.67 -2.49 -4.43
CA ARG A 59 -20.20 -2.35 -5.78
C ARG A 59 -19.51 -3.36 -6.69
N ASN A 60 -20.27 -3.96 -7.60
CA ASN A 60 -19.73 -4.91 -8.57
C ASN A 60 -18.71 -4.27 -9.54
N ASP A 61 -18.75 -2.94 -9.69
CA ASP A 61 -17.81 -2.17 -10.52
C ASP A 61 -16.68 -1.52 -9.69
N ALA A 62 -16.66 -1.71 -8.38
CA ALA A 62 -15.60 -1.15 -7.54
C ALA A 62 -14.32 -1.98 -7.66
N VAL A 63 -13.20 -1.26 -7.61
CA VAL A 63 -11.86 -1.84 -7.67
C VAL A 63 -11.62 -2.77 -6.48
N PRO A 64 -11.19 -4.01 -6.70
CA PRO A 64 -10.50 -4.80 -5.68
C PRO A 64 -9.24 -4.09 -5.20
N LEU A 65 -9.24 -3.51 -3.99
CA LEU A 65 -8.13 -2.64 -3.57
C LEU A 65 -6.80 -3.39 -3.44
N TRP A 66 -6.83 -4.69 -3.14
CA TRP A 66 -5.62 -5.52 -3.08
C TRP A 66 -4.98 -5.76 -4.46
N THR A 67 -5.65 -5.45 -5.57
CA THR A 67 -5.03 -5.61 -6.91
C THR A 67 -4.29 -4.36 -7.37
N LEU A 68 -4.40 -3.23 -6.66
CA LEU A 68 -3.78 -1.94 -7.05
C LEU A 68 -2.24 -1.98 -7.13
N TYR A 69 -1.60 -2.90 -6.41
CA TYR A 69 -0.15 -3.06 -6.39
C TYR A 69 0.34 -4.34 -7.09
N ARG A 70 -0.54 -5.07 -7.81
CA ARG A 70 -0.13 -6.23 -8.63
C ARG A 70 0.66 -5.76 -9.84
N ASP A 71 1.79 -6.39 -10.17
CA ASP A 71 2.52 -6.03 -11.40
C ASP A 71 1.81 -6.53 -12.67
N SER A 72 1.19 -7.71 -12.59
CA SER A 72 0.44 -8.35 -13.68
C SER A 72 -0.95 -7.73 -13.88
N GLU A 73 -1.56 -7.28 -12.79
CA GLU A 73 -2.93 -6.81 -12.80
C GLU A 73 -3.09 -5.35 -12.47
N GLY A 74 -2.32 -4.80 -11.51
CA GLY A 74 -2.20 -3.41 -11.03
C GLY A 74 -3.43 -2.53 -10.91
N TRP A 75 -4.59 -3.03 -11.32
CA TRP A 75 -5.47 -2.32 -12.24
C TRP A 75 -4.68 -1.63 -13.40
N GLN A 76 -4.39 -2.38 -14.47
CA GLN A 76 -3.66 -2.02 -15.70
C GLN A 76 -3.90 -0.57 -16.18
N GLU A 77 -2.84 0.27 -16.13
CA GLU A 77 -2.83 1.71 -16.43
C GLU A 77 -4.00 2.53 -15.89
N SER A 78 -4.61 2.09 -14.78
CA SER A 78 -5.91 2.58 -14.31
C SER A 78 -6.91 2.68 -15.50
N GLN A 79 -7.75 1.70 -15.80
CA GLN A 79 -8.97 1.80 -16.64
C GLN A 79 -9.81 3.10 -16.54
N ILE A 80 -9.45 4.04 -15.65
CA ILE A 80 -9.93 5.41 -15.54
C ILE A 80 -9.00 6.50 -16.13
N GLY A 81 -7.87 6.14 -16.76
CA GLY A 81 -6.96 7.06 -17.47
C GLY A 81 -5.87 7.75 -16.63
N LEU A 82 -5.61 7.30 -15.40
CA LEU A 82 -4.61 7.85 -14.46
C LEU A 82 -3.24 7.13 -14.44
N GLY A 83 -3.02 6.07 -15.23
CA GLY A 83 -1.76 5.32 -15.25
C GLY A 83 -1.53 4.41 -14.04
N LYS A 84 -0.27 3.99 -13.81
CA LYS A 84 0.10 3.10 -12.69
C LYS A 84 -0.17 3.71 -11.32
N TRP A 85 -0.69 2.95 -10.37
CA TRP A 85 -0.90 3.41 -9.00
C TRP A 85 0.42 3.45 -8.21
N SER A 86 0.74 4.62 -7.64
CA SER A 86 1.78 4.79 -6.63
C SER A 86 1.16 5.18 -5.29
N ASP A 87 1.93 5.09 -4.21
CA ASP A 87 1.50 5.52 -2.88
C ASP A 87 0.99 6.98 -2.92
N GLU A 88 1.70 7.89 -3.59
CA GLU A 88 1.29 9.30 -3.80
C GLU A 88 -0.07 9.39 -4.51
N ARG A 89 -0.22 8.65 -5.61
CA ARG A 89 -1.42 8.72 -6.45
C ARG A 89 -2.65 8.16 -5.74
N ILE A 90 -2.49 7.08 -4.99
CA ILE A 90 -3.56 6.53 -4.15
C ILE A 90 -3.96 7.55 -3.07
N ARG A 91 -2.98 8.18 -2.42
CA ARG A 91 -3.24 9.24 -1.42
C ARG A 91 -4.02 10.41 -2.03
N GLU A 92 -3.60 10.89 -3.20
CA GLU A 92 -4.26 11.97 -3.91
C GLU A 92 -5.69 11.59 -4.32
N PHE A 93 -5.90 10.38 -4.84
CA PHE A 93 -7.21 9.91 -5.29
C PHE A 93 -8.19 9.74 -4.13
N ILE A 94 -7.74 9.26 -2.97
CA ILE A 94 -8.59 9.16 -1.78
C ILE A 94 -9.04 10.55 -1.30
N ARG A 95 -8.15 11.56 -1.36
CA ARG A 95 -8.50 12.93 -0.97
C ARG A 95 -9.40 13.64 -1.96
N TYR A 96 -9.11 13.49 -3.26
CA TYR A 96 -9.72 14.30 -4.31
C TYR A 96 -10.14 13.42 -5.50
N PRO A 97 -11.03 12.43 -5.28
CA PRO A 97 -11.36 11.46 -6.31
C PRO A 97 -11.94 12.14 -7.55
N LYS A 98 -12.87 13.09 -7.37
CA LYS A 98 -13.45 13.88 -8.47
C LYS A 98 -12.50 14.89 -9.09
N GLY A 99 -11.46 15.31 -8.36
CA GLY A 99 -10.41 16.18 -8.90
C GLY A 99 -9.51 15.44 -9.89
N MET A 100 -9.21 14.18 -9.60
CA MET A 100 -8.42 13.33 -10.50
C MET A 100 -9.25 12.69 -11.61
N LYS A 101 -10.47 12.24 -11.29
CA LYS A 101 -11.41 11.66 -12.26
C LYS A 101 -12.82 12.22 -12.03
N PRO A 102 -13.26 13.25 -12.78
CA PRO A 102 -14.56 13.90 -12.57
C PRO A 102 -15.75 12.95 -12.57
N ASP A 103 -15.72 11.94 -13.45
CA ASP A 103 -16.79 10.94 -13.59
C ASP A 103 -16.64 9.76 -12.62
N THR A 104 -15.79 9.84 -11.59
CA THR A 104 -15.75 8.80 -10.56
C THR A 104 -17.00 8.84 -9.70
N SER A 105 -17.49 7.66 -9.33
CA SER A 105 -18.54 7.54 -8.33
C SER A 105 -18.01 7.47 -6.89
N MET A 106 -16.68 7.48 -6.70
CA MET A 106 -16.08 7.49 -5.38
C MET A 106 -16.36 8.83 -4.69
N VAL A 107 -17.04 8.76 -3.55
CA VAL A 107 -17.22 9.93 -2.68
C VAL A 107 -15.92 10.26 -1.97
N GLN A 108 -15.67 11.56 -1.76
CA GLN A 108 -14.54 11.99 -0.95
C GLN A 108 -14.74 11.56 0.50
N ILE A 109 -13.73 10.91 1.08
CA ILE A 109 -13.76 10.45 2.47
C ILE A 109 -12.79 11.34 3.26
N PRO A 110 -13.25 12.06 4.30
CA PRO A 110 -12.37 12.87 5.12
C PRO A 110 -11.54 11.97 6.03
N LEU A 111 -10.27 11.74 5.65
CA LEU A 111 -9.28 11.03 6.46
C LEU A 111 -8.25 12.02 6.99
N LYS A 112 -7.80 11.82 8.24
CA LYS A 112 -6.62 12.51 8.77
C LYS A 112 -5.37 11.98 8.07
N GLU A 113 -4.28 12.73 8.12
CA GLU A 113 -3.00 12.31 7.51
C GLU A 113 -2.54 10.93 7.95
N ALA A 114 -2.48 10.69 9.26
CA ALA A 114 -2.07 9.39 9.79
C ALA A 114 -2.98 8.24 9.33
N GLU A 115 -4.28 8.49 9.19
CA GLU A 115 -5.25 7.50 8.72
C GLU A 115 -5.06 7.21 7.22
N LEU A 116 -4.77 8.24 6.43
CA LEU A 116 -4.49 8.13 5.00
C LEU A 116 -3.20 7.34 4.75
N GLU A 117 -2.11 7.70 5.42
CA GLU A 117 -0.84 6.97 5.31
C GLU A 117 -1.00 5.51 5.77
N GLY A 118 -1.71 5.30 6.88
CA GLY A 118 -1.99 3.96 7.40
C GLY A 118 -2.79 3.10 6.42
N VAL A 119 -3.86 3.64 5.82
CA VAL A 119 -4.69 2.85 4.89
C VAL A 119 -3.94 2.55 3.59
N VAL A 120 -3.12 3.48 3.08
CA VAL A 120 -2.29 3.23 1.89
C VAL A 120 -1.25 2.15 2.15
N ALA A 121 -0.58 2.21 3.31
CA ALA A 121 0.35 1.16 3.72
C ALA A 121 -0.33 -0.21 3.84
N TYR A 122 -1.56 -0.26 4.36
CA TYR A 122 -2.33 -1.49 4.47
C TYR A 122 -2.77 -2.05 3.11
N ILE A 123 -3.24 -1.21 2.19
CA ILE A 123 -3.58 -1.63 0.82
C ILE A 123 -2.34 -2.19 0.11
N LYS A 124 -1.16 -1.59 0.32
CA LYS A 124 0.11 -2.06 -0.24
C LYS A 124 0.54 -3.42 0.32
N GLU A 125 0.34 -3.63 1.62
CA GLU A 125 0.54 -4.92 2.27
C GLU A 125 -0.41 -5.99 1.71
N LEU A 126 -1.69 -5.68 1.54
CA LEU A 126 -2.66 -6.59 0.90
C LEU A 126 -2.23 -6.94 -0.53
N GLY A 127 -1.81 -5.94 -1.31
CA GLY A 127 -1.26 -6.19 -2.65
C GLY A 127 -0.10 -7.16 -2.61
N ARG A 128 0.93 -6.90 -1.80
CA ARG A 128 2.08 -7.82 -1.67
C ARG A 128 1.66 -9.25 -1.29
N ARG A 129 0.69 -9.39 -0.38
CA ARG A 129 0.16 -10.70 0.05
C ARG A 129 -0.51 -11.46 -1.10
N HIS A 130 -1.26 -10.77 -1.96
CA HIS A 130 -2.04 -11.37 -3.05
C HIS A 130 -1.40 -11.22 -4.44
N ASN A 131 -0.18 -10.69 -4.53
CA ASN A 131 0.61 -10.58 -5.77
C ASN A 131 1.21 -11.92 -6.22
N SER A 132 1.16 -12.96 -5.40
CA SER A 132 1.89 -14.23 -5.62
C SER A 132 1.06 -15.31 -6.34
N GLU A 133 -0.16 -14.99 -6.76
CA GLU A 133 -1.09 -15.89 -7.44
C GLU A 133 -1.17 -15.62 -8.96
#